data_AF-A0A7S4NN54-F1
#
_entry.id   AF-A0A7S4NN54-F1
#
_cell.length_a   1.000
_cell.length_b   1.000
_cell.length_c   1.000
_cell.angle_alpha   90.00
_cell.angle_beta   90.00
_cell.angle_gamma   90.00
#
_symmetry.space_group_name_H-M   'P 1'
#
loop_
_entity.id
_entity.type
_entity.pdbx_description
1 polymer ?
#
loop_
_entity_poly.entity_id
_entity_poly.type
_entity_poly.pdbx_seq_one_letter_code
_entity_poly.pdbx_strand_id
1 'polypeptide(L)'
;FPPHDSLCDTWGLVEKISLVRERGGGLGEETRRHLEEQFFNKVKGTIQQNPREAKRGGLCGPKADIDAYAGLLEERNSDVISGCHPWVEIFLFLRSGYRQEALAVAEKIGSGRNLENFKLWINGGSHFSFDSDERGNMWKSAVFYVMGKGNERESDTNQVLSNIEDVVWSVLCRRDSESAQIELFEEMKAVGPAHFGDPVVYFSVLFYLQKYNEAITFLYYESGSEDLVVEAVHMAIVIYQCKLGLDEGIFAEILKDYIRRFSPKECDMALEYLLVLRGQERVFALTELLLDSLQFEKLGGTLDPDCNREPGLIERRVGKEEIRKIFDQAAQEASKRGQLANAVKFFFFADKFDNGLEILCNLLGREIVGSGDLGRRQKLVSLSYEYHAALKRGNKVHKHHTMDSLRDLLDLASFFDSFQQGRYHDALRIVYNLQLLPQTPSSDQSSVEKFETLMNDVRRNFSEVVVCAMKCLFMLSREAPHRDYKMRADAIISFLDKIDYQLSYGATEEIKGLLENGVW
;
A
#
# COMPACT_ATOMS: atom_id res chain seq x y z
N PHE A 1 -29.39 -15.87 11.03
CA PHE A 1 -28.83 -15.28 12.26
C PHE A 1 -27.87 -14.19 11.81
N PRO A 2 -28.05 -12.93 12.21
CA PRO A 2 -27.17 -11.86 11.76
C PRO A 2 -25.74 -12.11 12.28
N PRO A 3 -24.73 -11.45 11.69
CA PRO A 3 -23.35 -11.56 12.17
C PRO A 3 -23.31 -11.16 13.65
N HIS A 4 -22.62 -11.98 14.44
CA HIS A 4 -22.36 -11.87 15.88
C HIS A 4 -22.74 -10.51 16.49
N ASP A 5 -23.69 -10.48 17.43
CA ASP A 5 -24.18 -9.25 18.10
C ASP A 5 -23.03 -8.34 18.59
N SER A 6 -21.90 -8.93 18.99
CA SER A 6 -20.68 -8.22 19.41
C SER A 6 -19.99 -7.41 18.29
N LEU A 7 -20.07 -7.85 17.03
CA LEU A 7 -19.50 -7.11 15.89
C LEU A 7 -20.37 -5.90 15.55
N CYS A 8 -21.69 -6.07 15.59
CA CYS A 8 -22.65 -4.97 15.42
C CYS A 8 -22.46 -3.90 16.50
N ASP A 9 -22.25 -4.31 17.75
CA ASP A 9 -21.94 -3.39 18.85
C ASP A 9 -20.65 -2.61 18.57
N THR A 10 -19.58 -3.30 18.12
CA THR A 10 -18.31 -2.65 17.78
C THR A 10 -18.46 -1.65 16.63
N TRP A 11 -19.24 -1.98 15.59
CA TRP A 11 -19.60 -1.02 14.54
C TRP A 11 -20.38 0.19 15.08
N GLY A 12 -21.30 -0.03 16.02
CA GLY A 12 -22.02 1.05 16.71
C GLY A 12 -21.07 1.95 17.52
N LEU A 13 -19.99 1.40 18.09
CA LEU A 13 -18.94 2.21 18.71
C LEU A 13 -18.14 3.01 17.67
N VAL A 14 -17.73 2.39 16.56
CA VAL A 14 -17.01 3.06 15.46
C VAL A 14 -17.81 4.28 14.97
N GLU A 15 -19.12 4.13 14.78
CA GLU A 15 -20.01 5.22 14.37
C GLU A 15 -19.96 6.38 15.37
N LYS A 16 -20.14 6.11 16.67
CA LYS A 16 -20.09 7.14 17.73
C LYS A 16 -18.73 7.84 17.78
N ILE A 17 -17.64 7.09 17.72
CA ILE A 17 -16.28 7.62 17.74
C ILE A 17 -16.03 8.53 16.53
N SER A 18 -16.50 8.13 15.34
CA SER A 18 -16.33 8.92 14.11
C SER A 18 -16.97 10.31 14.25
N LEU A 19 -18.14 10.41 14.88
CA LEU A 19 -18.86 11.66 15.13
C LEU A 19 -18.21 12.53 16.22
N VAL A 20 -17.63 11.91 17.25
CA VAL A 20 -17.03 12.65 18.38
C VAL A 20 -15.68 13.24 18.03
N ARG A 21 -14.91 12.60 17.15
CA ARG A 21 -13.61 13.14 16.72
C ARG A 21 -13.74 14.48 15.99
N GLU A 22 -14.82 14.68 15.24
CA GLU A 22 -15.13 15.99 14.64
C GLU A 22 -15.30 17.10 15.69
N ARG A 23 -15.59 16.72 16.94
CA ARG A 23 -15.86 17.62 18.08
C ARG A 23 -14.71 17.70 19.10
N GLY A 24 -13.60 16.97 18.89
CA GLY A 24 -12.41 17.00 19.74
C GLY A 24 -12.54 16.26 21.09
N GLY A 25 -13.44 15.27 21.20
CA GLY A 25 -13.60 14.47 22.42
C GLY A 25 -12.54 13.37 22.62
N GLY A 26 -12.38 12.90 23.86
CA GLY A 26 -11.46 11.82 24.22
C GLY A 26 -12.01 10.43 23.84
N LEU A 27 -11.25 9.68 23.05
CA LEU A 27 -11.62 8.37 22.53
C LEU A 27 -12.01 7.35 23.62
N GLY A 28 -11.19 7.25 24.67
CA GLY A 28 -11.47 6.36 25.81
C GLY A 28 -12.72 6.76 26.60
N GLU A 29 -13.08 8.04 26.62
CA GLU A 29 -14.31 8.48 27.27
C GLU A 29 -15.54 8.00 26.49
N GLU A 30 -15.48 8.06 25.16
CA GLU A 30 -16.59 7.62 24.31
C GLU A 30 -16.75 6.09 24.33
N THR A 31 -15.64 5.34 24.31
CA THR A 31 -15.69 3.89 24.52
C THR A 31 -16.31 3.54 25.87
N ARG A 32 -15.94 4.24 26.95
CA ARG A 32 -16.53 4.04 28.27
C ARG A 32 -18.04 4.30 28.25
N ARG A 33 -18.50 5.41 27.65
CA ARG A 33 -19.95 5.71 27.53
C ARG A 33 -20.69 4.65 26.72
N HIS A 34 -20.08 4.17 25.64
CA HIS A 34 -20.67 3.10 24.84
C HIS A 34 -20.88 1.82 25.67
N LEU A 35 -19.88 1.40 26.45
CA LEU A 35 -20.00 0.24 27.34
C LEU A 35 -21.07 0.48 28.42
N GLU A 36 -21.18 1.70 28.96
CA GLU A 36 -22.21 2.08 29.94
C GLU A 36 -23.63 1.97 29.34
N GLU A 37 -23.83 2.47 28.12
CA GLU A 37 -25.10 2.37 27.39
C GLU A 37 -25.44 0.92 27.04
N GLN A 38 -24.45 0.13 26.60
CA GLN A 38 -24.61 -1.29 26.29
C GLN A 38 -25.14 -2.04 27.52
N PHE A 39 -24.53 -1.81 28.69
CA PHE A 39 -24.98 -2.43 29.93
C PHE A 39 -26.38 -1.96 30.34
N PHE A 40 -26.67 -0.66 30.26
CA PHE A 40 -27.98 -0.16 30.63
C PHE A 40 -29.10 -0.68 29.71
N ASN A 41 -28.80 -0.90 28.43
CA ASN A 41 -29.70 -1.57 27.51
C ASN A 41 -29.93 -3.04 27.89
N LYS A 42 -28.89 -3.76 28.32
CA LYS A 42 -29.02 -5.12 28.88
C LYS A 42 -29.88 -5.14 30.15
N VAL A 43 -29.73 -4.16 31.04
CA VAL A 43 -30.58 -3.98 32.22
C VAL A 43 -32.05 -3.86 31.81
N LYS A 44 -32.36 -2.93 30.90
CA LYS A 44 -33.73 -2.74 30.38
C LYS A 44 -34.28 -3.98 29.70
N GLY A 45 -33.47 -4.65 28.88
CA GLY A 45 -33.85 -5.89 28.21
C GLY A 45 -34.18 -7.01 29.21
N THR A 46 -33.38 -7.14 30.27
CA THR A 46 -33.62 -8.14 31.33
C THR A 46 -34.91 -7.87 32.09
N ILE A 47 -35.20 -6.61 32.40
CA ILE A 47 -36.47 -6.21 33.05
C ILE A 47 -37.66 -6.51 32.13
N GLN A 48 -37.55 -6.20 30.84
CA GLN A 48 -38.59 -6.47 29.85
C GLN A 48 -38.85 -7.97 29.66
N GLN A 49 -37.80 -8.80 29.75
CA GLN A 49 -37.92 -10.25 29.69
C GLN A 49 -38.53 -10.85 30.97
N ASN A 50 -38.39 -10.18 32.12
CA ASN A 50 -38.85 -10.66 33.43
C ASN A 50 -39.81 -9.68 34.13
N PRO A 51 -40.93 -9.26 33.49
CA PRO A 51 -41.73 -8.12 33.97
C PRO A 51 -42.47 -8.39 35.29
N ARG A 52 -42.79 -9.66 35.59
CA ARG A 52 -43.49 -10.06 36.82
C ARG A 52 -42.57 -10.07 38.04
N GLU A 53 -41.34 -10.55 37.86
CA GLU A 53 -40.32 -10.66 38.91
C GLU A 53 -39.69 -9.29 39.20
N ALA A 54 -39.44 -8.50 38.14
CA ALA A 54 -38.77 -7.20 38.26
C ALA A 54 -39.53 -6.18 39.10
N LYS A 55 -40.86 -6.32 39.24
CA LYS A 55 -41.75 -5.47 40.06
C LYS A 55 -41.46 -3.96 39.90
N ARG A 56 -41.05 -3.53 38.71
CA ARG A 56 -40.58 -2.17 38.40
C ARG A 56 -41.59 -1.07 38.82
N GLY A 57 -42.87 -1.41 38.83
CA GLY A 57 -43.94 -0.47 39.16
C GLY A 57 -44.19 0.55 38.04
N GLY A 58 -44.81 1.69 38.39
CA GLY A 58 -45.24 2.72 37.44
C GLY A 58 -44.32 3.96 37.35
N LEU A 59 -43.20 3.99 38.07
CA LEU A 59 -42.26 5.12 38.04
C LEU A 59 -41.32 4.99 36.84
N CYS A 60 -41.16 6.08 36.08
CA CYS A 60 -40.23 6.16 34.97
C CYS A 60 -38.88 6.75 35.42
N GLY A 61 -37.79 6.25 34.85
CA GLY A 61 -36.44 6.81 35.03
C GLY A 61 -35.38 5.76 35.38
N PRO A 62 -34.08 6.13 35.28
CA PRO A 62 -32.97 5.23 35.52
C PRO A 62 -33.00 4.56 36.89
N LYS A 63 -33.43 5.31 37.93
CA LYS A 63 -33.54 4.75 39.27
C LYS A 63 -34.52 3.59 39.36
N ALA A 64 -35.70 3.72 38.75
CA ALA A 64 -36.70 2.64 38.77
C ALA A 64 -36.22 1.41 38.00
N ASP A 65 -35.46 1.60 36.93
CA ASP A 65 -34.86 0.48 36.18
C ASP A 65 -33.77 -0.23 36.99
N ILE A 66 -32.88 0.52 37.65
CA ILE A 66 -31.79 -0.03 38.46
C ILE A 66 -32.32 -0.72 39.72
N ASP A 67 -33.27 -0.11 40.44
CA ASP A 67 -33.89 -0.71 41.63
C ASP A 67 -34.60 -2.03 41.25
N ALA A 68 -35.31 -2.07 40.13
CA ALA A 68 -35.97 -3.28 39.62
C ALA A 68 -34.96 -4.38 39.24
N TYR A 69 -33.86 -4.00 38.60
CA TYR A 69 -32.80 -4.93 38.22
C TYR A 69 -32.02 -5.45 39.44
N ALA A 70 -31.74 -4.60 40.43
CA ALA A 70 -31.12 -5.00 41.69
C ALA A 70 -31.99 -6.04 42.43
N GLY A 71 -33.32 -5.84 42.45
CA GLY A 71 -34.26 -6.81 43.01
C GLY A 71 -34.22 -8.16 42.29
N LEU A 72 -34.13 -8.17 40.95
CA LEU A 72 -33.95 -9.41 40.18
C LEU A 72 -32.63 -10.13 40.50
N LEU A 73 -31.55 -9.37 40.71
CA LEU A 73 -30.27 -9.95 41.11
C LEU A 73 -30.36 -10.55 42.52
N GLU A 74 -31.01 -9.88 43.46
CA GLU A 74 -31.21 -10.35 44.84
C GLU A 74 -32.06 -11.63 44.88
N GLU A 75 -33.12 -11.72 44.09
CA GLU A 75 -33.95 -12.94 43.99
C GLU A 75 -33.15 -14.14 43.45
N ARG A 76 -32.13 -13.90 42.61
CA ARG A 76 -31.27 -14.95 42.02
C ARG A 76 -30.07 -15.31 42.89
N ASN A 77 -29.56 -14.37 43.70
CA ASN A 77 -28.35 -14.50 44.51
C ASN A 77 -28.55 -13.90 45.92
N SER A 78 -29.57 -14.37 46.63
CA SER A 78 -29.96 -13.81 47.94
C SER A 78 -28.83 -13.80 48.97
N ASP A 79 -28.01 -14.84 48.95
CA ASP A 79 -26.90 -15.03 49.91
C ASP A 79 -25.74 -14.06 49.68
N VAL A 80 -25.68 -13.44 48.49
CA VAL A 80 -24.61 -12.54 48.05
C VAL A 80 -25.01 -11.07 48.16
N ILE A 81 -26.31 -10.77 48.04
CA ILE A 81 -26.82 -9.40 47.88
C ILE A 81 -27.55 -8.88 49.12
N SER A 82 -28.09 -9.78 49.96
CA SER A 82 -28.81 -9.39 51.18
C SER A 82 -27.90 -8.57 52.12
N GLY A 83 -28.35 -7.36 52.48
CA GLY A 83 -27.59 -6.42 53.32
C GLY A 83 -26.55 -5.55 52.57
N CYS A 84 -26.34 -5.77 51.28
CA CYS A 84 -25.40 -5.02 50.44
C CYS A 84 -26.07 -4.02 49.47
N HIS A 85 -27.41 -3.92 49.52
CA HIS A 85 -28.26 -3.21 48.56
C HIS A 85 -27.75 -1.81 48.13
N PRO A 86 -27.26 -0.93 49.04
CA PRO A 86 -26.78 0.39 48.62
C PRO A 86 -25.51 0.35 47.76
N TRP A 87 -24.61 -0.61 47.98
CA TRP A 87 -23.39 -0.76 47.17
C TRP A 87 -23.67 -1.39 45.81
N VAL A 88 -24.68 -2.28 45.74
CA VAL A 88 -25.20 -2.81 44.47
C VAL A 88 -25.79 -1.67 43.63
N GLU A 89 -26.65 -0.83 44.22
CA GLU A 89 -27.20 0.35 43.54
C GLU A 89 -26.09 1.28 43.03
N ILE A 90 -25.11 1.63 43.87
CA ILE A 90 -23.97 2.49 43.49
C ILE A 90 -23.24 1.90 42.29
N PHE A 91 -22.87 0.61 42.34
CA PHE A 91 -22.17 -0.03 41.24
C PHE A 91 -23.00 -0.02 39.96
N LEU A 92 -24.28 -0.39 40.02
CA LEU A 92 -25.16 -0.46 38.85
C LEU A 92 -25.38 0.92 38.21
N PHE A 93 -25.52 1.98 39.03
CA PHE A 93 -25.60 3.35 38.53
C PHE A 93 -24.29 3.78 37.86
N LEU A 94 -23.13 3.49 38.45
CA LEU A 94 -21.84 3.77 37.84
C LEU A 94 -21.68 3.02 36.51
N ARG A 95 -21.99 1.72 36.48
CA ARG A 95 -21.88 0.84 35.31
C ARG A 95 -22.82 1.24 34.17
N SER A 96 -23.88 1.97 34.49
CA SER A 96 -24.86 2.52 33.55
C SER A 96 -24.61 4.00 33.19
N GLY A 97 -23.52 4.61 33.67
CA GLY A 97 -23.17 6.01 33.38
C GLY A 97 -23.89 7.07 34.23
N TYR A 98 -24.76 6.67 35.15
CA TYR A 98 -25.56 7.54 36.03
C TYR A 98 -24.79 7.91 37.31
N ARG A 99 -23.67 8.64 37.14
CA ARG A 99 -22.74 8.95 38.23
C ARG A 99 -23.34 9.82 39.33
N GLN A 100 -24.24 10.75 38.99
CA GLN A 100 -24.86 11.65 39.98
C GLN A 100 -25.89 10.89 40.85
N GLU A 101 -26.60 9.94 40.26
CA GLU A 101 -27.50 9.04 40.95
C GLU A 101 -26.73 8.11 41.89
N ALA A 102 -25.58 7.59 41.45
CA ALA A 102 -24.66 6.84 42.32
C ALA A 102 -24.21 7.68 43.53
N LEU A 103 -23.89 8.97 43.31
CA LEU A 103 -23.53 9.88 44.40
C LEU A 103 -24.68 10.10 45.37
N ALA A 104 -25.90 10.30 44.88
CA ALA A 104 -27.08 10.48 45.71
C ALA A 104 -27.39 9.25 46.59
N VAL A 105 -27.06 8.04 46.12
CA VAL A 105 -27.13 6.82 46.94
C VAL A 105 -26.02 6.80 47.99
N ALA A 106 -24.78 7.10 47.59
CA ALA A 106 -23.63 7.14 48.51
C ALA A 106 -23.82 8.13 49.67
N GLU A 107 -24.41 9.30 49.41
CA GLU A 107 -24.72 10.31 50.43
C GLU A 107 -25.73 9.82 51.49
N LYS A 108 -26.60 8.87 51.15
CA LYS A 108 -27.58 8.29 52.08
C LYS A 108 -26.99 7.22 53.00
N ILE A 109 -25.90 6.57 52.59
CA ILE A 109 -25.26 5.50 53.36
C ILE A 109 -24.52 6.07 54.58
N GLY A 110 -23.98 7.28 54.49
CA GLY A 110 -23.35 7.96 55.61
C GLY A 110 -22.37 9.05 55.19
N SER A 111 -21.71 9.69 56.16
CA SER A 111 -20.71 10.74 55.95
C SER A 111 -19.31 10.26 56.34
N GLY A 112 -18.28 10.65 55.60
CA GLY A 112 -16.88 10.35 55.94
C GLY A 112 -15.91 10.58 54.79
N ARG A 113 -14.61 10.35 55.05
CA ARG A 113 -13.51 10.57 54.08
C ARG A 113 -13.73 9.83 52.77
N ASN A 114 -14.28 8.61 52.82
CA ASN A 114 -14.58 7.80 51.64
C ASN A 114 -15.67 8.45 50.76
N LEU A 115 -16.71 9.05 51.33
CA LEU A 115 -17.73 9.78 50.56
C LEU A 115 -17.15 11.06 49.94
N GLU A 116 -16.31 11.79 50.67
CA GLU A 116 -15.63 12.99 50.15
C GLU A 116 -14.69 12.64 48.98
N ASN A 117 -13.94 11.55 49.10
CA ASN A 117 -13.12 11.00 48.03
C ASN A 117 -13.96 10.56 46.82
N PHE A 118 -15.14 9.98 47.05
CA PHE A 118 -16.07 9.61 45.98
C PHE A 118 -16.61 10.84 45.23
N LYS A 119 -16.97 11.90 45.95
CA LYS A 119 -17.34 13.20 45.37
C LYS A 119 -16.20 13.80 44.56
N LEU A 120 -14.98 13.79 45.10
CA LEU A 120 -13.79 14.23 44.38
C LEU A 120 -13.52 13.38 43.14
N TRP A 121 -13.84 12.08 43.18
CA TRP A 121 -13.68 11.21 42.02
C TRP A 121 -14.64 11.51 40.90
N ILE A 122 -15.93 11.61 41.20
CA ILE A 122 -16.98 11.97 40.23
C ILE A 122 -16.71 13.33 39.59
N ASN A 123 -16.20 14.29 40.36
CA ASN A 123 -15.89 15.64 39.88
C ASN A 123 -14.51 15.76 39.23
N GLY A 124 -13.79 14.66 38.99
CA GLY A 124 -12.51 14.69 38.26
C GLY A 124 -11.31 15.23 39.04
N GLY A 125 -11.30 15.15 40.37
CA GLY A 125 -10.13 15.47 41.20
C GLY A 125 -8.90 14.58 40.89
N SER A 126 -7.83 14.63 41.68
CA SER A 126 -6.63 13.77 41.49
C SER A 126 -6.11 13.11 42.77
N HIS A 127 -6.35 13.72 43.95
CA HIS A 127 -5.78 13.29 45.23
C HIS A 127 -6.85 12.81 46.21
N PHE A 128 -6.87 11.51 46.48
CA PHE A 128 -7.84 10.87 47.38
C PHE A 128 -7.24 9.55 47.91
N SER A 129 -7.60 9.16 49.13
CA SER A 129 -7.11 7.95 49.80
C SER A 129 -8.24 7.33 50.61
N PHE A 130 -8.63 6.11 50.26
CA PHE A 130 -9.67 5.36 50.96
C PHE A 130 -9.11 4.60 52.15
N ASP A 131 -9.86 4.59 53.25
CA ASP A 131 -9.53 3.73 54.39
C ASP A 131 -9.93 2.27 54.07
N SER A 132 -8.95 1.37 54.13
CA SER A 132 -9.06 -0.04 53.77
C SER A 132 -9.61 -0.95 54.89
N ASP A 133 -10.02 -0.36 56.01
CA ASP A 133 -10.31 -1.11 57.24
C ASP A 133 -11.68 -1.80 57.28
N GLU A 134 -12.57 -1.52 56.33
CA GLU A 134 -13.88 -2.18 56.25
C GLU A 134 -13.90 -3.26 55.16
N ARG A 135 -13.28 -4.40 55.49
CA ARG A 135 -13.23 -5.62 54.65
C ARG A 135 -14.54 -6.39 54.76
N GLY A 136 -15.10 -6.84 53.63
CA GLY A 136 -16.16 -7.86 53.63
C GLY A 136 -17.31 -7.73 52.61
N ASN A 137 -17.36 -6.68 51.77
CA ASN A 137 -18.43 -6.52 50.78
C ASN A 137 -17.86 -6.47 49.35
N MET A 138 -18.18 -7.48 48.53
CA MET A 138 -17.67 -7.61 47.15
C MET A 138 -18.05 -6.46 46.23
N TRP A 139 -19.26 -5.90 46.37
CA TRP A 139 -19.73 -4.77 45.57
C TRP A 139 -19.02 -3.47 45.96
N LYS A 140 -18.76 -3.29 47.26
CA LYS A 140 -17.94 -2.19 47.76
C LYS A 140 -16.51 -2.27 47.21
N SER A 141 -15.90 -3.46 47.22
CA SER A 141 -14.61 -3.69 46.58
C SER A 141 -14.67 -3.31 45.10
N ALA A 142 -15.61 -3.87 44.32
CA ALA A 142 -15.75 -3.54 42.91
C ALA A 142 -15.87 -2.02 42.62
N VAL A 143 -16.60 -1.28 43.45
CA VAL A 143 -16.67 0.20 43.33
C VAL A 143 -15.31 0.85 43.57
N PHE A 144 -14.57 0.44 44.60
CA PHE A 144 -13.23 0.98 44.88
C PHE A 144 -12.19 0.58 43.82
N TYR A 145 -12.28 -0.64 43.27
CA TYR A 145 -11.46 -1.08 42.13
C TYR A 145 -11.65 -0.15 40.91
N VAL A 146 -12.89 0.15 40.53
CA VAL A 146 -13.25 1.05 39.42
C VAL A 146 -12.67 2.46 39.61
N MET A 147 -12.51 2.90 40.86
CA MET A 147 -11.96 4.22 41.17
C MET A 147 -10.42 4.29 41.08
N GLY A 148 -9.73 3.15 40.90
CA GLY A 148 -8.30 3.10 40.60
C GLY A 148 -7.36 2.90 41.78
N LYS A 149 -7.86 2.53 42.97
CA LYS A 149 -7.01 2.05 44.08
C LYS A 149 -7.76 1.10 45.01
N GLY A 150 -7.32 -0.15 45.04
CA GLY A 150 -7.80 -1.14 46.00
C GLY A 150 -6.79 -2.26 46.14
N ASN A 151 -6.30 -2.48 47.36
CA ASN A 151 -5.55 -3.68 47.75
C ASN A 151 -6.56 -4.83 47.93
N GLU A 152 -7.36 -5.08 46.89
CA GLU A 152 -8.56 -5.89 46.92
C GLU A 152 -8.27 -7.31 46.46
N ARG A 153 -9.01 -8.28 47.00
CA ARG A 153 -8.88 -9.66 46.54
C ARG A 153 -9.48 -9.75 45.15
N GLU A 154 -8.67 -10.19 44.18
CA GLU A 154 -9.11 -10.52 42.83
C GLU A 154 -10.35 -11.46 42.85
N SER A 155 -10.44 -12.34 43.84
CA SER A 155 -11.58 -13.25 44.02
C SER A 155 -12.92 -12.55 44.28
N ASP A 156 -12.90 -11.37 44.92
CA ASP A 156 -14.11 -10.64 45.31
C ASP A 156 -14.56 -9.72 44.17
N THR A 157 -13.61 -9.11 43.45
CA THR A 157 -13.88 -8.27 42.28
C THR A 157 -14.36 -9.09 41.09
N ASN A 158 -13.81 -10.29 40.86
CA ASN A 158 -14.18 -11.15 39.72
C ASN A 158 -15.61 -11.70 39.81
N GLN A 159 -16.21 -11.75 41.01
CA GLN A 159 -17.60 -12.15 41.18
C GLN A 159 -18.58 -11.07 40.71
N VAL A 160 -18.18 -9.80 40.80
CA VAL A 160 -18.99 -8.65 40.36
C VAL A 160 -18.67 -8.31 38.91
N LEU A 161 -17.39 -8.23 38.54
CA LEU A 161 -16.89 -8.01 37.18
C LEU A 161 -16.85 -9.33 36.41
N SER A 162 -18.04 -9.88 36.16
CA SER A 162 -18.22 -11.25 35.67
C SER A 162 -17.96 -11.47 34.18
N ASN A 163 -17.90 -10.39 33.38
CA ASN A 163 -17.63 -10.46 31.94
C ASN A 163 -16.51 -9.50 31.53
N ILE A 164 -15.97 -9.71 30.33
CA ILE A 164 -14.81 -8.95 29.85
C ILE A 164 -15.15 -7.48 29.60
N GLU A 165 -16.38 -7.15 29.19
CA GLU A 165 -16.83 -5.78 29.01
C GLU A 165 -16.84 -5.00 30.33
N ASP A 166 -17.21 -5.65 31.45
CA ASP A 166 -17.15 -5.07 32.79
C ASP A 166 -15.70 -4.84 33.23
N VAL A 167 -14.79 -5.77 32.92
CA VAL A 167 -13.35 -5.61 33.18
C VAL A 167 -12.79 -4.43 32.38
N VAL A 168 -13.05 -4.35 31.08
CA VAL A 168 -12.59 -3.25 30.22
C VAL A 168 -13.20 -1.92 30.67
N TRP A 169 -14.50 -1.87 30.94
CA TRP A 169 -15.17 -0.68 31.45
C TRP A 169 -14.54 -0.21 32.76
N SER A 170 -14.23 -1.13 33.67
CA SER A 170 -13.60 -0.79 34.95
C SER A 170 -12.23 -0.15 34.73
N VAL A 171 -11.41 -0.71 33.84
CA VAL A 171 -10.10 -0.17 33.44
C VAL A 171 -10.21 1.22 32.78
N LEU A 172 -11.24 1.44 31.96
CA LEU A 172 -11.51 2.75 31.33
C LEU A 172 -12.02 3.81 32.34
N CYS A 173 -12.59 3.39 33.46
CA CYS A 173 -13.03 4.30 34.53
C CYS A 173 -11.90 4.72 35.47
N ARG A 174 -10.81 3.94 35.52
CA ARG A 174 -9.67 4.21 36.38
C ARG A 174 -8.94 5.49 35.97
N ARG A 175 -8.26 6.13 36.92
CA ARG A 175 -7.45 7.32 36.63
C ARG A 175 -6.12 7.00 35.96
N ASP A 176 -5.52 5.87 36.32
CA ASP A 176 -4.36 5.29 35.66
C ASP A 176 -4.75 4.46 34.43
N SER A 177 -5.81 4.88 33.71
CA SER A 177 -6.41 4.10 32.62
C SER A 177 -5.39 3.67 31.57
N GLU A 178 -4.44 4.53 31.20
CA GLU A 178 -3.39 4.17 30.23
C GLU A 178 -2.54 2.99 30.72
N SER A 179 -2.06 3.02 31.96
CA SER A 179 -1.28 1.93 32.55
C SER A 179 -2.12 0.66 32.71
N ALA A 180 -3.34 0.79 33.23
CA ALA A 180 -4.24 -0.34 33.44
C ALA A 180 -4.68 -0.99 32.10
N GLN A 181 -4.84 -0.22 31.03
CA GLN A 181 -5.09 -0.74 29.68
C GLN A 181 -3.88 -1.52 29.14
N ILE A 182 -2.66 -1.08 29.44
CA ILE A 182 -1.44 -1.80 29.05
C ILE A 182 -1.32 -3.12 29.81
N GLU A 183 -1.52 -3.11 31.13
CA GLU A 183 -1.49 -4.32 31.97
C GLU A 183 -2.50 -5.35 31.48
N LEU A 184 -3.77 -4.94 31.31
CA LEU A 184 -4.83 -5.82 30.81
C LEU A 184 -4.51 -6.36 29.41
N PHE A 185 -3.95 -5.53 28.53
CA PHE A 185 -3.58 -5.97 27.18
C PHE A 185 -2.47 -7.03 27.18
N GLU A 186 -1.46 -6.90 28.04
CA GLU A 186 -0.38 -7.89 28.17
C GLU A 186 -0.92 -9.22 28.75
N GLU A 187 -1.81 -9.16 29.74
CA GLU A 187 -2.50 -10.34 30.28
C GLU A 187 -3.33 -11.05 29.19
N MET A 188 -4.10 -10.29 28.41
CA MET A 188 -4.89 -10.83 27.31
C MET A 188 -4.01 -11.48 26.24
N LYS A 189 -2.85 -10.90 25.92
CA LYS A 189 -1.88 -11.49 24.98
C LYS A 189 -1.30 -12.79 25.50
N ALA A 190 -0.98 -12.87 26.81
CA ALA A 190 -0.44 -14.07 27.42
C ALA A 190 -1.44 -15.24 27.40
N VAL A 191 -2.72 -14.93 27.58
CA VAL A 191 -3.81 -15.92 27.56
C VAL A 191 -4.20 -16.31 26.13
N GLY A 192 -4.20 -15.35 25.21
CA GLY A 192 -4.44 -15.55 23.77
C GLY A 192 -5.93 -15.65 23.38
N PRO A 193 -6.23 -15.60 22.07
CA PRO A 193 -7.60 -15.51 21.54
C PRO A 193 -8.45 -16.76 21.81
N ALA A 194 -7.84 -17.94 21.89
CA ALA A 194 -8.56 -19.20 22.11
C ALA A 194 -9.34 -19.24 23.44
N HIS A 195 -8.89 -18.48 24.45
CA HIS A 195 -9.57 -18.37 25.73
C HIS A 195 -10.94 -17.68 25.64
N PHE A 196 -11.11 -16.78 24.67
CA PHE A 196 -12.33 -16.00 24.49
C PHE A 196 -13.42 -16.78 23.75
N GLY A 197 -13.07 -17.92 23.14
CA GLY A 197 -13.99 -18.78 22.38
C GLY A 197 -14.40 -18.19 21.04
N ASP A 198 -15.01 -17.01 21.04
CA ASP A 198 -15.44 -16.27 19.84
C ASP A 198 -14.37 -15.23 19.44
N PRO A 199 -13.78 -15.33 18.23
CA PRO A 199 -12.83 -14.34 17.71
C PRO A 199 -13.37 -12.91 17.73
N VAL A 200 -14.68 -12.72 17.53
CA VAL A 200 -15.30 -11.39 17.52
C VAL A 200 -15.22 -10.75 18.91
N VAL A 201 -15.32 -11.53 19.98
CA VAL A 201 -15.19 -11.03 21.35
C VAL A 201 -13.77 -10.55 21.61
N TYR A 202 -12.76 -11.35 21.24
CA TYR A 202 -11.35 -10.95 21.39
C TYR A 202 -11.04 -9.67 20.60
N PHE A 203 -11.51 -9.60 19.35
CA PHE A 203 -11.42 -8.40 18.52
C PHE A 203 -12.08 -7.18 19.18
N SER A 204 -13.32 -7.31 19.64
CA SER A 204 -14.08 -6.21 20.25
C SER A 204 -13.36 -5.66 21.49
N VAL A 205 -12.78 -6.54 22.30
CA VAL A 205 -12.03 -6.14 23.50
C VAL A 205 -10.75 -5.38 23.14
N LEU A 206 -9.97 -5.87 22.17
CA LEU A 206 -8.81 -5.14 21.65
C LEU A 206 -9.21 -3.75 21.12
N PHE A 207 -10.36 -3.68 20.44
CA PHE A 207 -10.92 -2.44 19.92
C PHE A 207 -11.31 -1.47 21.04
N TYR A 208 -11.95 -1.96 22.11
CA TYR A 208 -12.30 -1.15 23.29
C TYR A 208 -11.06 -0.63 24.03
N LEU A 209 -9.98 -1.40 24.04
CA LEU A 209 -8.66 -0.99 24.55
C LEU A 209 -7.88 -0.09 23.58
N GLN A 210 -8.50 0.34 22.47
CA GLN A 210 -7.92 1.22 21.45
C GLN A 210 -6.63 0.65 20.81
N LYS A 211 -6.47 -0.68 20.84
CA LYS A 211 -5.37 -1.41 20.20
C LYS A 211 -5.73 -1.74 18.75
N TYR A 212 -5.94 -0.71 17.94
CA TYR A 212 -6.50 -0.86 16.59
C TYR A 212 -5.62 -1.66 15.64
N ASN A 213 -4.29 -1.51 15.74
CA ASN A 213 -3.35 -2.25 14.91
C ASN A 213 -3.48 -3.75 15.15
N GLU A 214 -3.48 -4.15 16.42
CA GLU A 214 -3.59 -5.54 16.84
C GLU A 214 -4.98 -6.10 16.57
N ALA A 215 -6.04 -5.32 16.83
CA ALA A 215 -7.41 -5.71 16.57
C ALA A 215 -7.63 -6.05 15.08
N ILE A 216 -7.24 -5.13 14.18
CA ILE A 216 -7.42 -5.32 12.73
C ILE A 216 -6.52 -6.44 12.20
N THR A 217 -5.27 -6.53 12.65
CA THR A 217 -4.35 -7.60 12.25
C THR A 217 -4.89 -8.96 12.66
N PHE A 218 -5.35 -9.11 13.91
CA PHE A 218 -5.98 -10.33 14.39
C PHE A 218 -7.22 -10.69 13.57
N LEU A 219 -8.13 -9.74 13.34
CA LEU A 219 -9.38 -10.00 12.63
C LEU A 219 -9.13 -10.43 11.18
N TYR A 220 -8.11 -9.87 10.53
CA TYR A 220 -7.79 -10.17 9.13
C TYR A 220 -7.00 -11.48 8.96
N TYR A 221 -5.98 -11.75 9.80
CA TYR A 221 -5.06 -12.87 9.60
C TYR A 221 -5.35 -14.09 10.48
N GLU A 222 -5.89 -13.89 11.68
CA GLU A 222 -5.94 -14.92 12.73
C GLU A 222 -7.37 -15.39 13.06
N SER A 223 -8.40 -14.64 12.66
CA SER A 223 -9.81 -14.97 12.97
C SER A 223 -10.32 -16.27 12.33
N GLY A 224 -9.69 -16.71 11.24
CA GLY A 224 -10.03 -17.96 10.55
C GLY A 224 -11.34 -17.96 9.75
N SER A 225 -12.02 -16.81 9.62
CA SER A 225 -13.29 -16.68 8.89
C SER A 225 -13.16 -15.68 7.73
N GLU A 226 -13.52 -16.10 6.52
CA GLU A 226 -13.49 -15.22 5.33
C GLU A 226 -14.45 -14.03 5.44
N ASP A 227 -15.59 -14.20 6.10
CA ASP A 227 -16.55 -13.11 6.32
C ASP A 227 -15.93 -12.01 7.20
N LEU A 228 -15.16 -12.40 8.22
CA LEU A 228 -14.48 -11.46 9.12
C LEU A 228 -13.32 -10.73 8.45
N VAL A 229 -12.71 -11.31 7.41
CA VAL A 229 -11.67 -10.64 6.61
C VAL A 229 -12.26 -9.40 5.91
N VAL A 230 -13.47 -9.53 5.35
CA VAL A 230 -14.16 -8.41 4.70
C VAL A 230 -14.46 -7.32 5.72
N GLU A 231 -14.98 -7.70 6.89
CA GLU A 231 -15.26 -6.76 7.98
C GLU A 231 -13.99 -6.05 8.46
N ALA A 232 -12.87 -6.77 8.62
CA ALA A 232 -11.60 -6.20 9.02
C ALA A 232 -11.11 -5.10 8.06
N VAL A 233 -11.21 -5.34 6.75
CA VAL A 233 -10.81 -4.35 5.73
C VAL A 233 -11.68 -3.09 5.82
N HIS A 234 -13.00 -3.25 5.91
CA HIS A 234 -13.91 -2.10 5.96
C HIS A 234 -13.80 -1.32 7.28
N MET A 235 -13.61 -2.00 8.40
CA MET A 235 -13.30 -1.35 9.68
C MET A 235 -11.98 -0.60 9.59
N ALA A 236 -10.93 -1.20 9.03
CA ALA A 236 -9.63 -0.56 8.85
C ALA A 236 -9.72 0.73 8.01
N ILE A 237 -10.53 0.72 6.93
CA ILE A 237 -10.82 1.91 6.12
C ILE A 237 -11.40 3.02 7.00
N VAL A 238 -12.41 2.72 7.81
CA VAL A 238 -13.07 3.73 8.65
C VAL A 238 -12.11 4.26 9.72
N ILE A 239 -11.35 3.38 10.39
CA ILE A 239 -10.36 3.76 11.41
C ILE A 239 -9.27 4.67 10.81
N TYR A 240 -8.76 4.32 9.62
CA TYR A 240 -7.76 5.10 8.91
C TYR A 240 -8.30 6.46 8.44
N GLN A 241 -9.51 6.49 7.85
CA GLN A 241 -10.14 7.73 7.41
C GLN A 241 -10.43 8.67 8.57
N CYS A 242 -10.92 8.11 9.68
CA CYS A 242 -11.12 8.82 10.94
C CYS A 242 -9.81 9.13 11.67
N LYS A 243 -8.64 8.72 11.16
CA LYS A 243 -7.29 8.95 11.71
C LYS A 243 -7.07 8.38 13.13
N LEU A 244 -7.79 7.32 13.53
CA LEU A 244 -7.85 6.80 14.91
C LEU A 244 -6.56 6.15 15.42
N GLY A 245 -5.48 6.19 14.64
CA GLY A 245 -4.16 5.68 15.05
C GLY A 245 -3.81 4.32 14.45
N LEU A 246 -4.50 3.89 13.39
CA LEU A 246 -4.08 2.75 12.60
C LEU A 246 -2.80 3.10 11.82
N ASP A 247 -1.79 2.24 11.93
CA ASP A 247 -0.55 2.36 11.19
C ASP A 247 -0.80 2.25 9.69
N GLU A 248 -0.25 3.19 8.91
CA GLU A 248 -0.49 3.27 7.48
C GLU A 248 0.15 2.10 6.72
N GLY A 249 1.29 1.58 7.20
CA GLY A 249 1.95 0.41 6.61
C GLY A 249 1.13 -0.86 6.81
N ILE A 250 0.66 -1.12 8.03
CA ILE A 250 -0.24 -2.25 8.33
C ILE A 250 -1.50 -2.17 7.48
N PHE A 251 -2.13 -0.98 7.41
CA PHE A 251 -3.32 -0.79 6.61
C PHE A 251 -3.07 -1.03 5.12
N ALA A 252 -1.98 -0.48 4.57
CA ALA A 252 -1.62 -0.65 3.16
C ALA A 252 -1.36 -2.12 2.81
N GLU A 253 -0.68 -2.88 3.67
CA GLU A 253 -0.44 -4.32 3.45
C GLU A 253 -1.74 -5.13 3.43
N ILE A 254 -2.62 -4.91 4.42
CA ILE A 254 -3.93 -5.58 4.49
C ILE A 254 -4.75 -5.26 3.23
N LEU A 255 -4.79 -3.99 2.83
CA LEU A 255 -5.54 -3.56 1.67
C LEU A 255 -4.99 -4.17 0.38
N LYS A 256 -3.66 -4.19 0.21
CA LYS A 256 -3.00 -4.83 -0.95
C LYS A 256 -3.28 -6.33 -1.00
N ASP A 257 -3.16 -7.03 0.12
CA ASP A 257 -3.45 -8.48 0.19
C ASP A 257 -4.92 -8.77 -0.18
N TYR A 258 -5.85 -7.98 0.34
CA TYR A 258 -7.27 -8.12 0.04
C TYR A 258 -7.56 -7.92 -1.45
N ILE A 259 -6.98 -6.87 -2.04
CA ILE A 259 -7.17 -6.50 -3.44
C ILE A 259 -6.59 -7.54 -4.39
N ARG A 260 -5.43 -8.15 -4.07
CA ARG A 260 -4.81 -9.19 -4.90
C ARG A 260 -5.74 -10.37 -5.19
N ARG A 261 -6.75 -10.61 -4.33
CA ARG A 261 -7.74 -11.69 -4.49
C ARG A 261 -8.69 -11.48 -5.68
N PHE A 262 -8.92 -10.23 -6.09
CA PHE A 262 -9.89 -9.90 -7.16
C PHE A 262 -9.37 -8.93 -8.24
N SER A 263 -8.24 -8.27 -8.02
CA SER A 263 -7.71 -7.24 -8.92
C SER A 263 -7.53 -7.65 -10.38
N PRO A 264 -7.20 -8.91 -10.76
CA PRO A 264 -7.05 -9.26 -12.18
C PRO A 264 -8.36 -9.19 -12.96
N LYS A 265 -9.49 -9.39 -12.29
CA LYS A 265 -10.84 -9.35 -12.89
C LYS A 265 -11.45 -7.95 -12.78
N GLU A 266 -11.24 -7.28 -11.65
CA GLU A 266 -11.96 -6.07 -11.26
C GLU A 266 -11.02 -4.93 -10.86
N CYS A 267 -10.23 -4.46 -11.83
CA CYS A 267 -9.27 -3.38 -11.60
C CYS A 267 -9.94 -2.06 -11.15
N ASP A 268 -11.20 -1.82 -11.55
CA ASP A 268 -11.92 -0.60 -11.18
C ASP A 268 -12.24 -0.57 -9.69
N MET A 269 -12.70 -1.69 -9.14
CA MET A 269 -12.95 -1.82 -7.71
C MET A 269 -11.64 -1.74 -6.93
N ALA A 270 -10.60 -2.42 -7.39
CA ALA A 270 -9.26 -2.36 -6.79
C ALA A 270 -8.76 -0.91 -6.67
N LEU A 271 -8.95 -0.10 -7.73
CA LEU A 271 -8.60 1.32 -7.71
C LEU A 271 -9.35 2.07 -6.60
N GLU A 272 -10.66 1.91 -6.48
CA GLU A 272 -11.46 2.63 -5.46
C GLU A 272 -11.00 2.32 -4.02
N TYR A 273 -10.60 1.08 -3.73
CA TYR A 273 -9.99 0.74 -2.45
C TYR A 273 -8.65 1.46 -2.25
N LEU A 274 -7.74 1.41 -3.24
CA LEU A 274 -6.41 2.03 -3.12
C LEU A 274 -6.45 3.56 -3.02
N LEU A 275 -7.50 4.21 -3.53
CA LEU A 275 -7.67 5.66 -3.40
C LEU A 275 -7.88 6.12 -1.95
N VAL A 276 -8.23 5.21 -1.03
CA VAL A 276 -8.33 5.50 0.40
C VAL A 276 -6.96 5.85 0.99
N LEU A 277 -5.88 5.22 0.51
CA LEU A 277 -4.52 5.50 0.94
C LEU A 277 -4.11 6.93 0.60
N ARG A 278 -3.08 7.45 1.29
CA ARG A 278 -2.59 8.83 1.07
C ARG A 278 -1.09 8.84 0.83
N GLY A 279 -0.60 9.99 0.36
CA GLY A 279 0.83 10.24 0.22
C GLY A 279 1.57 9.17 -0.58
N GLN A 280 2.70 8.71 -0.03
CA GLN A 280 3.61 7.80 -0.71
C GLN A 280 3.06 6.37 -0.80
N GLU A 281 2.28 5.92 0.19
CA GLU A 281 1.68 4.58 0.18
C GLU A 281 0.65 4.43 -0.94
N ARG A 282 -0.14 5.48 -1.20
CA ARG A 282 -1.04 5.49 -2.36
C ARG A 282 -0.27 5.39 -3.67
N VAL A 283 0.80 6.17 -3.83
CA VAL A 283 1.62 6.17 -5.04
C VAL A 283 2.24 4.78 -5.25
N PHE A 284 2.76 4.16 -4.19
CA PHE A 284 3.32 2.81 -4.23
C PHE A 284 2.26 1.78 -4.63
N ALA A 285 1.12 1.75 -3.95
CA ALA A 285 0.08 0.76 -4.22
C ALA A 285 -0.52 0.90 -5.63
N LEU A 286 -0.74 2.13 -6.11
CA LEU A 286 -1.20 2.37 -7.49
C LEU A 286 -0.15 2.01 -8.54
N THR A 287 1.14 2.16 -8.19
CA THR A 287 2.26 1.71 -9.05
C THR A 287 2.25 0.19 -9.20
N GLU A 288 2.10 -0.55 -8.11
CA GLU A 288 1.98 -2.01 -8.15
C GLU A 288 0.75 -2.45 -8.96
N LEU A 289 -0.40 -1.81 -8.76
CA LEU A 289 -1.61 -2.10 -9.53
C LEU A 289 -1.37 -1.91 -11.03
N LEU A 290 -0.70 -0.84 -11.46
CA LEU A 290 -0.38 -0.61 -12.87
C LEU A 290 0.56 -1.67 -13.44
N LEU A 291 1.58 -2.08 -12.69
CA LEU A 291 2.58 -3.05 -13.12
C LEU A 291 2.01 -4.47 -13.24
N ASP A 292 1.13 -4.85 -12.32
CA ASP A 292 0.60 -6.20 -12.22
C ASP A 292 -0.71 -6.36 -13.03
N SER A 293 -1.39 -5.26 -13.37
CA SER A 293 -2.61 -5.32 -14.17
C SER A 293 -2.35 -5.71 -15.62
N LEU A 294 -3.23 -6.55 -16.16
CA LEU A 294 -3.31 -6.81 -17.61
C LEU A 294 -4.12 -5.74 -18.34
N GLN A 295 -4.68 -4.75 -17.64
CA GLN A 295 -5.59 -3.74 -18.15
C GLN A 295 -4.98 -2.33 -18.13
N PHE A 296 -3.68 -2.22 -18.43
CA PHE A 296 -2.95 -0.95 -18.39
C PHE A 296 -3.65 0.17 -19.15
N GLU A 297 -4.16 -0.09 -20.37
CA GLU A 297 -4.78 0.94 -21.21
C GLU A 297 -6.02 1.56 -20.55
N LYS A 298 -6.74 0.77 -19.76
CA LYS A 298 -7.90 1.25 -18.99
C LYS A 298 -7.48 2.08 -17.78
N LEU A 299 -6.47 1.61 -17.05
CA LEU A 299 -6.00 2.24 -15.81
C LEU A 299 -5.13 3.47 -16.05
N GLY A 300 -4.04 3.29 -16.81
CA GLY A 300 -3.05 4.31 -17.13
C GLY A 300 -3.41 5.15 -18.35
N GLY A 301 -4.24 4.63 -19.25
CA GLY A 301 -4.61 5.32 -20.49
C GLY A 301 -3.76 4.93 -21.69
N THR A 302 -3.86 5.74 -22.74
CA THR A 302 -3.22 5.53 -24.04
C THR A 302 -2.36 6.73 -24.41
N LEU A 303 -1.40 6.54 -25.33
CA LEU A 303 -0.67 7.64 -25.96
C LEU A 303 -1.21 7.81 -27.37
N ASP A 304 -1.50 9.05 -27.74
CA ASP A 304 -1.80 9.39 -29.13
C ASP A 304 -0.52 9.32 -30.01
N PRO A 305 -0.64 9.43 -31.34
CA PRO A 305 0.51 9.42 -32.25
C PRO A 305 1.53 10.55 -32.05
N ASP A 306 1.23 11.56 -31.24
CA ASP A 306 2.10 12.69 -30.93
C ASP A 306 2.61 12.65 -29.48
N CYS A 307 2.51 11.47 -28.84
CA CYS A 307 2.91 11.22 -27.45
C CYS A 307 2.17 12.09 -26.42
N ASN A 308 0.93 12.52 -26.72
CA ASN A 308 0.05 13.08 -25.70
C ASN A 308 -0.71 11.94 -25.01
N ARG A 309 -0.83 12.06 -23.69
CA ARG A 309 -1.63 11.12 -22.90
C ARG A 309 -3.10 11.35 -23.08
N GLU A 310 -3.83 10.28 -23.38
CA GLU A 310 -5.26 10.19 -23.15
C GLU A 310 -5.50 9.61 -21.74
N PRO A 311 -6.23 10.32 -20.87
CA PRO A 311 -6.31 9.98 -19.45
C PRO A 311 -7.10 8.69 -19.19
N GLY A 312 -6.42 7.73 -18.55
CA GLY A 312 -7.02 6.52 -17.97
C GLY A 312 -7.81 6.79 -16.69
N LEU A 313 -8.30 5.73 -16.06
CA LEU A 313 -9.09 5.82 -14.82
C LEU A 313 -8.31 6.45 -13.66
N ILE A 314 -7.02 6.12 -13.50
CA ILE A 314 -6.23 6.63 -12.38
C ILE A 314 -6.07 8.15 -12.49
N GLU A 315 -5.69 8.67 -13.67
CA GLU A 315 -5.52 10.11 -13.90
C GLU A 315 -6.82 10.90 -13.61
N ARG A 316 -7.99 10.34 -13.94
CA ARG A 316 -9.29 10.97 -13.66
C ARG A 316 -9.59 11.09 -12.16
N ARG A 317 -9.01 10.23 -11.33
CA ARG A 317 -9.22 10.18 -9.88
C ARG A 317 -8.18 10.98 -9.10
N VAL A 318 -6.89 10.85 -9.45
CA VAL A 318 -5.78 11.48 -8.70
C VAL A 318 -5.28 12.80 -9.32
N GLY A 319 -5.59 13.05 -10.59
CA GLY A 319 -5.14 14.23 -11.33
C GLY A 319 -3.74 14.08 -11.95
N LYS A 320 -3.35 15.12 -12.70
CA LYS A 320 -2.18 15.11 -13.60
C LYS A 320 -0.82 15.07 -12.90
N GLU A 321 -0.69 15.71 -11.74
CA GLU A 321 0.60 15.79 -11.06
C GLU A 321 0.98 14.48 -10.39
N GLU A 322 0.01 13.81 -9.76
CA GLU A 322 0.24 12.57 -9.05
C GLU A 322 0.42 11.39 -10.00
N ILE A 323 -0.36 11.32 -11.08
CA ILE A 323 -0.20 10.23 -12.07
C ILE A 323 1.19 10.25 -12.71
N ARG A 324 1.80 11.43 -12.92
CA ARG A 324 3.18 11.54 -13.41
C ARG A 324 4.19 10.93 -12.42
N LYS A 325 3.99 11.12 -11.11
CA LYS A 325 4.83 10.50 -10.07
C LYS A 325 4.66 8.98 -10.06
N ILE A 326 3.42 8.51 -10.19
CA ILE A 326 3.10 7.08 -10.27
C ILE A 326 3.79 6.46 -11.50
N PHE A 327 3.70 7.07 -12.69
CA PHE A 327 4.37 6.56 -13.89
C PHE A 327 5.89 6.59 -13.78
N ASP A 328 6.47 7.64 -13.19
CA ASP A 328 7.92 7.70 -12.95
C ASP A 328 8.38 6.56 -12.03
N GLN A 329 7.64 6.31 -10.94
CA GLN A 329 7.95 5.20 -10.03
C GLN A 329 7.74 3.84 -10.69
N ALA A 330 6.68 3.67 -11.49
CA ALA A 330 6.43 2.47 -12.29
C ALA A 330 7.56 2.20 -13.30
N ALA A 331 8.08 3.25 -13.95
CA ALA A 331 9.19 3.13 -14.89
C ALA A 331 10.48 2.66 -14.21
N GLN A 332 10.79 3.22 -13.04
CA GLN A 332 11.96 2.82 -12.24
C GLN A 332 11.83 1.37 -11.77
N GLU A 333 10.66 0.97 -11.29
CA GLU A 333 10.43 -0.39 -10.81
C GLU A 333 10.43 -1.43 -11.95
N ALA A 334 9.81 -1.10 -13.09
CA ALA A 334 9.90 -1.92 -14.30
C ALA A 334 11.35 -2.09 -14.78
N SER A 335 12.17 -1.04 -14.65
CA SER A 335 13.60 -1.12 -14.98
C SER A 335 14.35 -2.08 -14.06
N LYS A 336 14.07 -2.07 -12.75
CA LYS A 336 14.65 -3.02 -11.79
C LYS A 336 14.21 -4.46 -12.06
N ARG A 337 12.94 -4.66 -12.45
CA ARG A 337 12.39 -5.98 -12.85
C ARG A 337 12.92 -6.48 -14.21
N GLY A 338 13.76 -5.71 -14.91
CA GLY A 338 14.27 -6.04 -16.24
C GLY A 338 13.24 -5.92 -17.37
N GLN A 339 12.06 -5.36 -17.08
CA GLN A 339 10.98 -5.14 -18.04
C GLN A 339 11.19 -3.83 -18.81
N LEU A 340 12.28 -3.76 -19.57
CA LEU A 340 12.75 -2.52 -20.20
C LEU A 340 11.72 -1.91 -21.18
N ALA A 341 10.96 -2.72 -21.91
CA ALA A 341 9.92 -2.22 -22.82
C ALA A 341 8.79 -1.48 -22.06
N ASN A 342 8.36 -2.02 -20.92
CA ASN A 342 7.38 -1.37 -20.05
C ASN A 342 7.96 -0.11 -19.41
N ALA A 343 9.24 -0.13 -19.01
CA ALA A 343 9.92 1.04 -18.48
C ALA A 343 9.93 2.21 -19.49
N VAL A 344 10.25 1.95 -20.76
CA VAL A 344 10.18 2.96 -21.83
C VAL A 344 8.76 3.53 -21.90
N LYS A 345 7.73 2.66 -21.97
CA LYS A 345 6.33 3.09 -22.00
C LYS A 345 6.01 4.01 -20.82
N PHE A 346 6.30 3.61 -19.59
CA PHE A 346 6.00 4.41 -18.40
C PHE A 346 6.76 5.74 -18.36
N PHE A 347 8.02 5.81 -18.82
CA PHE A 347 8.75 7.08 -18.91
C PHE A 347 8.09 8.07 -19.89
N PHE A 348 7.59 7.58 -21.02
CA PHE A 348 6.81 8.41 -21.96
C PHE A 348 5.50 8.88 -21.32
N PHE A 349 4.80 7.99 -20.61
CA PHE A 349 3.65 8.36 -19.79
C PHE A 349 4.00 9.27 -18.61
N ALA A 350 5.26 9.44 -18.21
CA ALA A 350 5.68 10.39 -17.17
C ALA A 350 6.13 11.75 -17.73
N ASP A 351 6.05 11.97 -19.06
CA ASP A 351 6.68 13.10 -19.78
C ASP A 351 8.21 13.16 -19.61
N LYS A 352 8.86 12.04 -19.25
CA LYS A 352 10.32 11.91 -19.08
C LYS A 352 10.95 11.22 -20.29
N PHE A 353 10.82 11.83 -21.46
CA PHE A 353 11.20 11.25 -22.74
C PHE A 353 12.69 10.86 -22.80
N ASP A 354 13.58 11.67 -22.27
CA ASP A 354 15.03 11.40 -22.31
C ASP A 354 15.39 10.06 -21.66
N ASN A 355 14.85 9.79 -20.47
CA ASN A 355 15.08 8.52 -19.76
C ASN A 355 14.54 7.32 -20.55
N GLY A 356 13.37 7.48 -21.16
CA GLY A 356 12.77 6.45 -22.02
C GLY A 356 13.61 6.20 -23.28
N LEU A 357 14.10 7.26 -23.92
CA LEU A 357 14.94 7.18 -25.12
C LEU A 357 16.29 6.54 -24.82
N GLU A 358 16.92 6.84 -23.69
CA GLU A 358 18.18 6.21 -23.27
C GLU A 358 18.02 4.68 -23.12
N ILE A 359 16.93 4.22 -22.48
CA ILE A 359 16.64 2.78 -22.37
C ILE A 359 16.32 2.17 -23.75
N LEU A 360 15.60 2.90 -24.60
CA LEU A 360 15.25 2.45 -25.94
C LEU A 360 16.48 2.29 -26.85
N CYS A 361 17.41 3.25 -26.80
CA CYS A 361 18.70 3.19 -27.49
C CYS A 361 19.53 2.00 -26.99
N ASN A 362 19.52 1.75 -25.68
CA ASN A 362 20.21 0.61 -25.09
C ASN A 362 19.65 -0.73 -25.59
N LEU A 363 18.31 -0.86 -25.60
CA LEU A 363 17.60 -2.03 -26.10
C LEU A 363 17.88 -2.28 -27.58
N LEU A 364 17.69 -1.26 -28.42
CA LEU A 364 17.94 -1.34 -29.85
C LEU A 364 19.38 -1.76 -30.12
N GLY A 365 20.34 -1.05 -29.53
CA GLY A 365 21.74 -1.34 -29.80
C GLY A 365 22.19 -2.75 -29.33
N ARG A 366 21.43 -3.47 -28.50
CA ARG A 366 21.72 -4.88 -28.15
C ARG A 366 21.14 -5.86 -29.17
N GLU A 367 19.99 -5.52 -29.75
CA GLU A 367 19.20 -6.42 -30.59
C GLU A 367 19.32 -6.13 -32.10
N ILE A 368 20.01 -5.05 -32.50
CA ILE A 368 20.12 -4.61 -33.90
C ILE A 368 20.83 -5.63 -34.81
N VAL A 369 21.92 -6.25 -34.35
CA VAL A 369 22.76 -7.15 -35.16
C VAL A 369 22.21 -8.59 -35.20
N GLY A 370 21.42 -8.97 -34.19
CA GLY A 370 21.10 -10.36 -33.94
C GLY A 370 20.21 -11.02 -35.01
N SER A 371 20.64 -12.21 -35.46
CA SER A 371 19.82 -13.24 -36.13
C SER A 371 18.81 -13.92 -35.19
N GLY A 372 18.43 -13.25 -34.09
CA GLY A 372 17.48 -13.76 -33.10
C GLY A 372 16.04 -13.73 -33.61
N ASP A 373 15.07 -13.79 -32.69
CA ASP A 373 13.63 -13.68 -33.01
C ASP A 373 13.35 -12.39 -33.79
N LEU A 374 13.30 -12.51 -35.12
CA LEU A 374 13.07 -11.42 -36.07
C LEU A 374 11.82 -10.61 -35.70
N GLY A 375 10.81 -11.26 -35.11
CA GLY A 375 9.58 -10.61 -34.66
C GLY A 375 9.81 -9.62 -33.52
N ARG A 376 10.72 -9.91 -32.58
CA ARG A 376 11.03 -9.00 -31.46
C ARG A 376 11.81 -7.77 -31.94
N ARG A 377 12.84 -8.00 -32.77
CA ARG A 377 13.64 -6.91 -33.38
C ARG A 377 12.74 -5.97 -34.19
N GLN A 378 11.87 -6.51 -35.03
CA GLN A 378 11.02 -5.70 -35.89
C GLN A 378 9.98 -4.89 -35.09
N LYS A 379 9.41 -5.45 -34.01
CA LYS A 379 8.54 -4.71 -33.08
C LYS A 379 9.27 -3.59 -32.36
N LEU A 380 10.53 -3.81 -31.95
CA LEU A 380 11.33 -2.79 -31.29
C LEU A 380 11.67 -1.65 -32.25
N VAL A 381 12.09 -1.97 -33.47
CA VAL A 381 12.37 -0.99 -34.52
C VAL A 381 11.12 -0.18 -34.88
N SER A 382 9.95 -0.83 -35.03
CA SER A 382 8.71 -0.11 -35.32
C SER A 382 8.33 0.85 -34.19
N LEU A 383 8.41 0.40 -32.94
CA LEU A 383 8.14 1.23 -31.77
C LEU A 383 9.11 2.43 -31.68
N SER A 384 10.38 2.20 -32.00
CA SER A 384 11.39 3.26 -32.03
C SER A 384 11.14 4.30 -33.12
N TYR A 385 10.69 3.88 -34.30
CA TYR A 385 10.24 4.80 -35.34
C TYR A 385 9.03 5.62 -34.91
N GLU A 386 8.04 4.98 -34.29
CA GLU A 386 6.83 5.66 -33.78
C GLU A 386 7.19 6.75 -32.78
N TYR A 387 7.99 6.43 -31.76
CA TYR A 387 8.40 7.41 -30.76
C TYR A 387 9.30 8.52 -31.34
N HIS A 388 10.24 8.19 -32.22
CA HIS A 388 11.07 9.20 -32.88
C HIS A 388 10.22 10.17 -33.72
N ALA A 389 9.27 9.66 -34.50
CA ALA A 389 8.37 10.47 -35.31
C ALA A 389 7.44 11.34 -34.44
N ALA A 390 6.86 10.75 -33.40
CA ALA A 390 5.95 11.43 -32.47
C ALA A 390 6.63 12.61 -31.76
N LEU A 391 7.86 12.42 -31.25
CA LEU A 391 8.60 13.49 -30.58
C LEU A 391 8.97 14.65 -31.52
N LYS A 392 9.29 14.33 -32.78
CA LYS A 392 9.59 15.34 -33.81
C LYS A 392 8.36 16.13 -34.23
N ARG A 393 7.19 15.50 -34.34
CA ARG A 393 5.92 16.16 -34.66
C ARG A 393 5.39 16.98 -33.48
N GLY A 394 5.39 16.40 -32.28
CA GLY A 394 4.80 16.98 -31.08
C GLY A 394 5.60 18.11 -30.44
N ASN A 395 6.75 18.48 -31.02
CA ASN A 395 7.67 19.52 -30.52
C ASN A 395 7.94 19.42 -29.01
N LYS A 396 8.11 18.18 -28.52
CA LYS A 396 8.32 17.88 -27.10
C LYS A 396 9.76 18.21 -26.71
N VAL A 397 9.99 18.66 -25.48
CA VAL A 397 11.33 18.93 -24.97
C VAL A 397 12.07 17.60 -24.76
N HIS A 398 13.22 17.45 -25.42
CA HIS A 398 14.12 16.31 -25.29
C HIS A 398 15.55 16.71 -25.66
N LYS A 399 16.54 15.93 -25.24
CA LYS A 399 17.95 16.10 -25.60
C LYS A 399 18.18 15.73 -27.07
N HIS A 400 18.76 16.65 -27.83
CA HIS A 400 19.08 16.43 -29.25
C HIS A 400 19.99 15.21 -29.48
N HIS A 401 21.03 15.02 -28.65
CA HIS A 401 21.99 13.92 -28.83
C HIS A 401 21.36 12.53 -28.65
N THR A 402 20.38 12.38 -27.76
CA THR A 402 19.67 11.11 -27.54
C THR A 402 18.82 10.75 -28.75
N MET A 403 18.16 11.74 -29.35
CA MET A 403 17.39 11.57 -30.58
C MET A 403 18.28 11.29 -31.79
N ASP A 404 19.41 11.99 -31.92
CA ASP A 404 20.38 11.72 -32.99
C ASP A 404 20.90 10.29 -32.91
N SER A 405 21.17 9.79 -31.70
CA SER A 405 21.62 8.41 -31.55
C SER A 405 20.52 7.39 -31.82
N LEU A 406 19.26 7.69 -31.47
CA LEU A 406 18.14 6.84 -31.87
C LEU A 406 18.02 6.76 -33.39
N ARG A 407 18.16 7.90 -34.08
CA ARG A 407 18.18 7.95 -35.55
C ARG A 407 19.34 7.12 -36.11
N ASP A 408 20.55 7.31 -35.60
CA ASP A 408 21.74 6.59 -36.06
C ASP A 408 21.56 5.06 -35.84
N LEU A 409 20.91 4.62 -34.75
CA LEU A 409 20.56 3.21 -34.51
C LEU A 409 19.47 2.68 -35.48
N LEU A 410 18.47 3.49 -35.83
CA LEU A 410 17.42 3.12 -36.80
C LEU A 410 17.97 2.99 -38.23
N ASP A 411 18.88 3.87 -38.61
CA ASP A 411 19.58 3.79 -39.89
C ASP A 411 20.50 2.56 -39.93
N LEU A 412 21.19 2.25 -38.82
CA LEU A 412 21.95 1.01 -38.69
C LEU A 412 21.06 -0.24 -38.78
N ALA A 413 19.86 -0.23 -38.19
CA ALA A 413 18.92 -1.34 -38.34
C ALA A 413 18.54 -1.54 -39.83
N SER A 414 18.30 -0.45 -40.55
CA SER A 414 17.99 -0.45 -41.99
C SER A 414 19.17 -0.95 -42.84
N PHE A 415 20.41 -0.66 -42.41
CA PHE A 415 21.62 -1.22 -43.01
C PHE A 415 21.67 -2.74 -42.86
N PHE A 416 21.48 -3.28 -41.65
CA PHE A 416 21.50 -4.72 -41.43
C PHE A 416 20.35 -5.44 -42.16
N ASP A 417 19.17 -4.83 -42.26
CA ASP A 417 18.07 -5.36 -43.07
C ASP A 417 18.43 -5.43 -44.56
N SER A 418 19.05 -4.38 -45.09
CA SER A 418 19.49 -4.34 -46.49
C SER A 418 20.57 -5.39 -46.77
N PHE A 419 21.50 -5.59 -45.84
CA PHE A 419 22.52 -6.63 -45.91
C PHE A 419 21.92 -8.04 -45.91
N GLN A 420 21.00 -8.34 -44.98
CA GLN A 420 20.33 -9.64 -44.89
C GLN A 420 19.50 -9.96 -46.14
N GLN A 421 18.93 -8.93 -46.79
CA GLN A 421 18.15 -9.08 -48.03
C GLN A 421 19.01 -9.14 -49.30
N GLY A 422 20.35 -9.13 -49.19
CA GLY A 422 21.27 -9.16 -50.33
C GLY A 422 21.36 -7.86 -51.12
N ARG A 423 20.78 -6.75 -50.62
CA ARG A 423 20.84 -5.43 -51.25
C ARG A 423 22.12 -4.70 -50.84
N TYR A 424 23.27 -5.23 -51.26
CA TYR A 424 24.60 -4.76 -50.82
C TYR A 424 24.90 -3.29 -51.21
N HIS A 425 24.41 -2.84 -52.36
CA HIS A 425 24.54 -1.44 -52.79
C HIS A 425 23.80 -0.47 -51.87
N ASP A 426 22.57 -0.79 -51.49
CA ASP A 426 21.78 0.03 -50.58
C ASP A 426 22.37 0.04 -49.18
N ALA A 427 22.85 -1.13 -48.71
CA ALA A 427 23.50 -1.27 -47.41
C ALA A 427 24.74 -0.36 -47.29
N LEU A 428 25.65 -0.40 -48.26
CA LEU A 428 26.84 0.47 -48.26
C LEU A 428 26.48 1.95 -48.34
N ARG A 429 25.46 2.32 -49.13
CA ARG A 429 24.99 3.71 -49.21
C ARG A 429 24.54 4.23 -47.84
N ILE A 430 23.81 3.43 -47.07
CA ILE A 430 23.34 3.82 -45.73
C ILE A 430 24.53 4.06 -44.79
N VAL A 431 25.52 3.16 -44.77
CA VAL A 431 26.69 3.28 -43.87
C VAL A 431 27.58 4.48 -44.23
N TYR A 432 27.77 4.76 -45.52
CA TYR A 432 28.52 5.95 -45.94
C TYR A 432 27.77 7.24 -45.65
N ASN A 433 26.45 7.27 -45.82
CA ASN A 433 25.62 8.42 -45.46
C ASN A 433 25.63 8.70 -43.95
N LEU A 434 25.72 7.66 -43.13
CA LEU A 434 25.91 7.78 -41.68
C LEU A 434 27.31 8.30 -41.29
N GLN A 435 28.25 8.37 -42.25
CA GLN A 435 29.64 8.74 -42.05
C GLN A 435 30.38 7.85 -41.03
N LEU A 436 29.88 6.63 -40.80
CA LEU A 436 30.50 5.67 -39.86
C LEU A 436 31.75 5.03 -40.43
N LEU A 437 31.83 4.88 -41.75
CA LEU A 437 32.98 4.33 -42.47
C LEU A 437 33.37 5.26 -43.62
N PRO A 438 34.66 5.40 -43.95
CA PRO A 438 35.09 6.19 -45.09
C PRO A 438 34.75 5.49 -46.41
N GLN A 439 34.38 6.28 -47.41
CA GLN A 439 34.21 5.80 -48.78
C GLN A 439 35.50 5.88 -49.58
N THR A 440 36.36 6.84 -49.27
CA THR A 440 37.67 7.04 -49.90
C THR A 440 38.69 7.40 -48.82
N PRO A 441 40.00 7.17 -49.05
CA PRO A 441 41.07 7.52 -48.10
C PRO A 441 41.12 9.02 -47.71
N SER A 442 40.46 9.87 -48.49
CA SER A 442 40.32 11.31 -48.23
C SER A 442 39.16 11.66 -47.29
N SER A 443 38.19 10.75 -47.08
CA SER A 443 37.01 10.96 -46.25
C SER A 443 37.19 10.55 -44.78
N ASP A 444 38.32 9.91 -44.46
CA ASP A 444 38.65 9.30 -43.16
C ASP A 444 38.46 10.26 -41.99
N GLN A 445 38.89 11.52 -42.13
CA GLN A 445 38.86 12.50 -41.04
C GLN A 445 37.43 12.75 -40.53
N SER A 446 36.46 12.86 -41.43
CA SER A 446 35.06 13.05 -41.07
C SER A 446 34.46 11.83 -40.35
N SER A 447 34.91 10.63 -40.72
CA SER A 447 34.48 9.38 -40.07
C SER A 447 35.12 9.20 -38.69
N VAL A 448 36.36 9.68 -38.49
CA VAL A 448 37.01 9.71 -37.17
C VAL A 448 36.27 10.65 -36.22
N GLU A 449 35.99 11.88 -36.65
CA GLU A 449 35.23 12.86 -35.84
C GLU A 449 33.82 12.35 -35.50
N LYS A 450 33.14 11.73 -36.46
CA LYS A 450 31.84 11.09 -36.20
C LYS A 450 31.98 9.95 -35.20
N PHE A 451 32.99 9.08 -35.34
CA PHE A 451 33.21 7.94 -34.45
C PHE A 451 33.49 8.35 -32.98
N GLU A 452 34.27 9.41 -32.78
CA GLU A 452 34.55 9.97 -31.45
C GLU A 452 33.28 10.49 -30.76
N THR A 453 32.37 11.08 -31.54
CA THR A 453 31.10 11.64 -31.04
C THR A 453 29.97 10.62 -30.87
N LEU A 454 30.15 9.36 -31.30
CA LEU A 454 29.12 8.33 -31.15
C LEU A 454 28.84 7.98 -29.69
N MET A 455 27.56 7.79 -29.37
CA MET A 455 27.15 7.21 -28.09
C MET A 455 27.52 5.73 -28.02
N ASN A 456 27.75 5.25 -26.78
CA ASN A 456 28.20 3.89 -26.51
C ASN A 456 27.27 2.81 -27.09
N ASP A 457 25.96 3.07 -27.14
CA ASP A 457 24.98 2.13 -27.70
C ASP A 457 25.14 1.90 -29.21
N VAL A 458 25.57 2.93 -29.94
CA VAL A 458 25.90 2.85 -31.38
C VAL A 458 27.27 2.20 -31.54
N ARG A 459 28.26 2.65 -30.77
CA ARG A 459 29.64 2.15 -30.82
C ARG A 459 29.74 0.65 -30.54
N ARG A 460 28.85 0.08 -29.72
CA ARG A 460 28.78 -1.37 -29.46
C ARG A 460 28.61 -2.21 -30.73
N ASN A 461 27.89 -1.70 -31.73
CA ASN A 461 27.60 -2.42 -32.98
C ASN A 461 28.68 -2.21 -34.05
N PHE A 462 29.68 -1.37 -33.79
CA PHE A 462 30.62 -0.92 -34.80
C PHE A 462 31.45 -2.06 -35.41
N SER A 463 31.90 -3.02 -34.59
CA SER A 463 32.64 -4.20 -35.10
C SER A 463 31.85 -4.97 -36.17
N GLU A 464 30.55 -5.15 -35.94
CA GLU A 464 29.65 -5.89 -36.82
C GLU A 464 29.29 -5.08 -38.08
N VAL A 465 29.19 -3.76 -37.95
CA VAL A 465 29.02 -2.84 -39.09
C VAL A 465 30.22 -2.96 -40.04
N VAL A 466 31.45 -2.94 -39.51
CA VAL A 466 32.69 -3.09 -40.29
C VAL A 466 32.70 -4.44 -41.03
N VAL A 467 32.43 -5.53 -40.31
CA VAL A 467 32.37 -6.89 -40.90
C VAL A 467 31.34 -6.96 -42.02
N CYS A 468 30.11 -6.50 -41.78
CA CYS A 468 29.05 -6.54 -42.78
C CYS A 468 29.36 -5.65 -43.98
N ALA A 469 29.97 -4.49 -43.78
CA ALA A 469 30.42 -3.61 -44.86
C ALA A 469 31.52 -4.26 -45.71
N MET A 470 32.50 -4.89 -45.08
CA MET A 470 33.56 -5.65 -45.79
C MET A 470 32.97 -6.83 -46.57
N LYS A 471 32.00 -7.56 -46.00
CA LYS A 471 31.25 -8.60 -46.70
C LYS A 471 30.47 -8.04 -47.90
N CYS A 472 29.81 -6.88 -47.76
CA CYS A 472 29.13 -6.23 -48.88
C CYS A 472 30.10 -5.91 -50.03
N LEU A 473 31.26 -5.33 -49.72
CA LEU A 473 32.27 -4.99 -50.73
C LEU A 473 32.81 -6.25 -51.43
N PHE A 474 33.05 -7.32 -50.68
CA PHE A 474 33.49 -8.61 -51.20
C PHE A 474 32.44 -9.27 -52.12
N MET A 475 31.16 -9.24 -51.74
CA MET A 475 30.09 -9.79 -52.59
C MET A 475 29.96 -8.99 -53.88
N LEU A 476 30.05 -7.66 -53.80
CA LEU A 476 30.00 -6.79 -54.98
C LEU A 476 31.23 -6.89 -55.89
N SER A 477 32.43 -7.15 -55.34
CA SER A 477 33.65 -7.36 -56.15
C SER A 477 33.56 -8.66 -56.95
N ARG A 478 32.95 -9.71 -56.40
CA ARG A 478 32.68 -10.97 -57.11
C ARG A 478 31.69 -10.79 -58.26
N GLU A 479 30.71 -9.90 -58.12
CA GLU A 479 29.74 -9.59 -59.18
C GLU A 479 30.33 -8.69 -60.26
N ALA A 480 31.18 -7.73 -59.90
CA ALA A 480 31.80 -6.77 -60.82
C ALA A 480 33.25 -6.38 -60.40
N PRO A 481 34.28 -7.10 -60.87
CA PRO A 481 35.68 -6.96 -60.42
C PRO A 481 36.44 -5.71 -60.91
N HIS A 482 35.74 -4.71 -61.47
CA HIS A 482 36.36 -3.52 -62.09
C HIS A 482 35.88 -2.18 -61.51
N ARG A 483 35.39 -2.17 -60.27
CA ARG A 483 35.04 -0.95 -59.53
C ARG A 483 35.95 -0.77 -58.33
N ASP A 484 36.03 0.46 -57.83
CA ASP A 484 36.87 0.90 -56.70
C ASP A 484 36.55 0.25 -55.33
N TYR A 485 36.06 -0.98 -55.30
CA TYR A 485 35.69 -1.72 -54.08
C TYR A 485 36.93 -2.09 -53.25
N LYS A 486 38.03 -2.45 -53.90
CA LYS A 486 39.32 -2.67 -53.23
C LYS A 486 39.83 -1.41 -52.53
N MET A 487 39.80 -0.28 -53.25
CA MET A 487 40.18 1.02 -52.69
C MET A 487 39.31 1.43 -51.49
N ARG A 488 38.01 1.09 -51.51
CA ARG A 488 37.09 1.30 -50.38
C ARG A 488 37.40 0.40 -49.20
N ALA A 489 37.74 -0.87 -49.45
CA ALA A 489 38.15 -1.80 -48.39
C ALA A 489 39.46 -1.35 -47.72
N ASP A 490 40.45 -0.90 -48.51
CA ASP A 490 41.72 -0.35 -48.02
C ASP A 490 41.51 0.92 -47.19
N ALA A 491 40.55 1.78 -47.58
CA ALA A 491 40.18 2.96 -46.82
C ALA A 491 39.60 2.60 -45.44
N ILE A 492 38.76 1.56 -45.35
CA ILE A 492 38.22 1.08 -44.07
C ILE A 492 39.36 0.56 -43.17
N ILE A 493 40.31 -0.19 -43.70
CA ILE A 493 41.46 -0.71 -42.94
C ILE A 493 42.33 0.45 -42.42
N SER A 494 42.66 1.40 -43.29
CA SER A 494 43.45 2.59 -42.89
C SER A 494 42.73 3.41 -41.82
N PHE A 495 41.40 3.46 -41.86
CA PHE A 495 40.60 4.11 -40.83
C PHE A 495 40.61 3.34 -39.51
N LEU A 496 40.48 2.01 -39.53
CA LEU A 496 40.57 1.17 -38.33
C LEU A 496 41.92 1.33 -37.62
N ASP A 497 43.01 1.45 -38.38
CA ASP A 497 44.35 1.70 -37.83
C ASP A 497 44.46 3.09 -37.17
N LYS A 498 43.70 4.08 -37.64
CA LYS A 498 43.72 5.46 -37.10
C LYS A 498 42.93 5.63 -35.82
N ILE A 499 41.80 4.91 -35.66
CA ILE A 499 40.91 5.07 -34.51
C ILE A 499 41.33 4.28 -33.26
N ASP A 500 42.44 3.53 -33.32
CA ASP A 500 42.98 2.66 -32.25
C ASP A 500 41.87 1.81 -31.58
N TYR A 501 40.88 1.38 -32.38
CA TYR A 501 39.71 0.67 -31.89
C TYR A 501 39.95 -0.85 -31.97
N GLN A 502 39.84 -1.52 -30.83
CA GLN A 502 39.93 -2.97 -30.78
C GLN A 502 38.62 -3.60 -31.23
N LEU A 503 38.61 -4.06 -32.49
CA LEU A 503 37.56 -4.93 -33.02
C LEU A 503 37.44 -6.21 -32.19
N SER A 504 36.25 -6.82 -32.17
CA SER A 504 36.08 -8.13 -31.56
C SER A 504 36.97 -9.18 -32.25
N TYR A 505 37.46 -10.17 -31.49
CA TYR A 505 38.32 -11.23 -32.04
C TYR A 505 37.71 -11.93 -33.26
N GLY A 506 36.39 -12.20 -33.22
CA GLY A 506 35.64 -12.75 -34.34
C GLY A 506 35.63 -11.83 -35.57
N ALA A 507 35.42 -10.52 -35.38
CA ALA A 507 35.47 -9.55 -36.46
C ALA A 507 36.86 -9.46 -37.11
N THR A 508 37.93 -9.50 -36.32
CA THR A 508 39.30 -9.48 -36.85
C THR A 508 39.63 -10.71 -37.69
N GLU A 509 39.22 -11.91 -37.26
CA GLU A 509 39.47 -13.14 -38.01
C GLU A 509 38.63 -13.19 -39.30
N GLU A 510 37.37 -12.76 -39.25
CA GLU A 510 36.54 -12.68 -40.45
C GLU A 510 37.07 -11.67 -41.49
N ILE A 511 37.53 -10.50 -41.04
CA ILE A 511 38.11 -9.49 -41.94
C ILE A 511 39.40 -10.02 -42.59
N LYS A 512 40.29 -10.66 -41.82
CA LYS A 512 41.48 -11.33 -42.38
C LYS A 512 41.10 -12.38 -43.42
N GLY A 513 40.13 -13.23 -43.09
CA GLY A 513 39.63 -14.25 -44.03
C GLY A 513 39.06 -13.66 -45.32
N LEU A 514 38.38 -12.51 -45.27
CA LEU A 514 37.87 -11.82 -46.48
C LEU A 514 39.00 -11.20 -47.32
N LEU A 515 40.07 -10.72 -46.67
CA LEU A 515 41.23 -10.15 -47.35
C LEU A 515 42.10 -11.23 -48.01
N GLU A 516 42.27 -12.38 -47.33
CA GLU A 516 43.07 -13.52 -47.82
C GLU A 516 42.36 -14.30 -48.95
N ASN A 517 41.02 -14.44 -48.88
CA ASN A 517 40.25 -15.22 -49.85
C ASN A 517 39.68 -14.38 -51.02
N GLY A 518 39.82 -13.06 -50.99
CA GLY A 518 39.24 -12.14 -51.98
C GLY A 518 40.12 -11.86 -53.18
N VAL A 519 39.63 -12.22 -54.36
CA VAL A 519 40.04 -11.54 -55.60
C VAL A 519 39.27 -10.22 -55.64
N TRP A 520 39.89 -9.18 -55.08
CA TRP A 520 39.35 -7.82 -54.94
C TRP A 520 39.45 -6.99 -56.21
#